data_AF-Q2W4N5-F1
#
_entry.id   AF-Q2W4N5-F1
#
_cell.length_a   1.000
_cell.length_b   1.000
_cell.length_c   1.000
_cell.angle_alpha   90.00
_cell.angle_beta   90.00
_cell.angle_gamma   90.00
#
_symmetry.space_group_name_H-M   'P 1'
#
loop_
_entity.id
_entity.type
_entity.pdbx_description
1 polymer ?
#
loop_
_entity_poly.entity_id
_entity_poly.type
_entity_poly.pdbx_seq_one_letter_code
_entity_poly.pdbx_strand_id
1 'polypeptide(L)'
;MDLFDLMSQGREDKALDRLEGMLALYESETEAEQDEALERARAFCDLEWGSYPAGLDILARRWARRTGDGAEAAMQALRLHEEGAKPGAIIRAVRLRRLRELSRMDEREMLIARHGSVEAVLRPTEFEEIFVAAGEGCDTAAALDAAVAAAHPMPASVEAAREECLRWDARLRQMELVSDTETLPPALPPACAARRRQVEAAWGRGRPAVTIADFSARLEFWSGRGGDDCSGYGILVADFQALSKALSTRAPGQSTKDRARALKQANPEWSLARIGKELGISRQAVHKHLKASTK
;
A
#
# COMPACT_ATOMS: atom_id res chain seq x y z
N MET A 1 -25.37 -43.45 24.59
CA MET A 1 -26.03 -42.32 23.89
C MET A 1 -27.51 -42.52 24.07
N ASP A 2 -28.19 -41.60 24.76
CA ASP A 2 -29.62 -41.71 25.06
C ASP A 2 -30.47 -41.34 23.82
N LEU A 3 -31.69 -41.89 23.71
CA LEU A 3 -32.62 -41.59 22.61
C LEU A 3 -32.99 -40.08 22.60
N PHE A 4 -33.04 -39.47 23.77
CA PHE A 4 -33.23 -38.02 23.93
C PHE A 4 -32.04 -37.21 23.40
N ASP A 5 -30.80 -37.71 23.52
CA ASP A 5 -29.61 -37.08 22.95
C ASP A 5 -29.65 -37.13 21.41
N LEU A 6 -30.10 -38.25 20.84
CA LEU A 6 -30.25 -38.41 19.38
C LEU A 6 -31.35 -37.51 18.80
N MET A 7 -32.49 -37.37 19.49
CA MET A 7 -33.56 -36.48 19.03
C MET A 7 -33.20 -35.00 19.17
N SER A 8 -32.45 -34.63 20.22
CA SER A 8 -31.99 -33.25 20.40
C SER A 8 -30.91 -32.88 19.38
N GLN A 9 -29.97 -33.79 19.08
CA GLN A 9 -28.98 -33.61 18.01
C GLN A 9 -29.64 -33.40 16.64
N GLY A 10 -30.65 -34.21 16.30
CA GLY A 10 -31.36 -34.06 15.02
C GLY A 10 -32.20 -32.78 14.90
N ARG A 11 -32.55 -32.13 16.03
CA ARG A 11 -33.21 -30.82 16.04
C ARG A 11 -32.18 -29.70 15.88
N GLU A 12 -31.06 -29.78 16.60
CA GLU A 12 -29.97 -28.80 16.53
C GLU A 12 -29.39 -28.72 15.12
N ASP A 13 -29.12 -29.85 14.48
CA ASP A 13 -28.60 -29.88 13.10
C ASP A 13 -29.54 -29.18 12.12
N LYS A 14 -30.86 -29.39 12.23
CA LYS A 14 -31.86 -28.71 11.37
C LYS A 14 -31.91 -27.21 11.64
N ALA A 15 -31.76 -26.79 12.89
CA ALA A 15 -31.71 -25.38 13.26
C ALA A 15 -30.45 -24.73 12.67
N LEU A 16 -29.30 -25.41 12.74
CA LEU A 16 -28.05 -24.94 12.15
C LEU A 16 -28.11 -24.89 10.63
N ASP A 17 -28.71 -25.87 9.95
CA ASP A 17 -28.94 -25.83 8.49
C ASP A 17 -29.81 -24.64 8.09
N ARG A 18 -30.84 -24.33 8.89
CA ARG A 18 -31.69 -23.16 8.66
C ARG A 18 -30.93 -21.85 8.86
N LEU A 19 -30.08 -21.77 9.88
CA LEU A 19 -29.22 -20.61 10.11
C LEU A 19 -28.20 -20.43 8.98
N GLU A 20 -27.57 -21.51 8.51
CA GLU A 20 -26.69 -21.49 7.32
C GLU A 20 -27.44 -20.94 6.09
N GLY A 21 -28.68 -21.39 5.86
CA GLY A 21 -29.51 -20.88 4.76
C GLY A 21 -29.83 -19.38 4.88
N MET A 22 -30.01 -18.85 6.08
CA MET A 22 -30.19 -17.40 6.28
C MET A 22 -28.90 -16.63 6.03
N LEU A 23 -27.76 -17.12 6.55
CA LEU A 23 -26.45 -16.47 6.35
C LEU A 23 -26.01 -16.49 4.89
N ALA A 24 -26.39 -17.49 4.11
CA ALA A 24 -26.12 -17.53 2.67
C ALA A 24 -26.70 -16.30 1.94
N LEU A 25 -27.83 -15.76 2.41
CA LEU A 25 -28.45 -14.57 1.84
C LEU A 25 -27.70 -13.27 2.14
N TYR A 26 -26.69 -13.29 3.03
CA TYR A 26 -25.82 -12.13 3.23
C TYR A 26 -24.98 -11.83 1.99
N GLU A 27 -24.84 -12.81 1.10
CA GLU A 27 -24.17 -12.66 -0.19
C GLU A 27 -25.16 -12.33 -1.33
N SER A 28 -26.45 -12.09 -1.05
CA SER A 28 -27.44 -11.64 -2.06
C SER A 28 -27.02 -10.34 -2.72
N GLU A 29 -27.34 -10.16 -4.00
CA GLU A 29 -27.07 -8.95 -4.79
C GLU A 29 -27.80 -7.70 -4.26
N THR A 30 -28.93 -7.88 -3.58
CA THR A 30 -29.76 -6.77 -3.11
C THR A 30 -29.51 -6.44 -1.65
N GLU A 31 -29.33 -5.15 -1.32
CA GLU A 31 -29.11 -4.72 0.06
C GLU A 31 -30.31 -5.02 0.97
N ALA A 32 -31.52 -4.91 0.42
CA ALA A 32 -32.76 -5.19 1.15
C ALA A 32 -32.85 -6.65 1.62
N GLU A 33 -32.49 -7.62 0.76
CA GLU A 33 -32.48 -9.04 1.16
C GLU A 33 -31.40 -9.35 2.19
N GLN A 34 -30.25 -8.68 2.11
CA GLN A 34 -29.19 -8.82 3.11
C GLN A 34 -29.66 -8.34 4.49
N ASP A 35 -30.28 -7.15 4.54
CA ASP A 35 -30.78 -6.57 5.79
C ASP A 35 -31.93 -7.41 6.38
N GLU A 36 -32.85 -7.90 5.54
CA GLU A 36 -33.91 -8.80 5.97
C GLU A 36 -33.35 -10.16 6.46
N ALA A 37 -32.34 -10.70 5.79
CA ALA A 37 -31.66 -11.91 6.24
C ALA A 37 -31.00 -11.72 7.60
N LEU A 38 -30.36 -10.58 7.85
CA LEU A 38 -29.75 -10.26 9.14
C LEU A 38 -30.78 -10.23 10.26
N GLU A 39 -31.90 -9.53 10.05
CA GLU A 39 -32.96 -9.45 11.05
C GLU A 39 -33.61 -10.82 11.31
N ARG A 40 -33.83 -11.63 10.26
CA ARG A 40 -34.32 -13.01 10.41
C ARG A 40 -33.34 -13.90 11.16
N ALA A 41 -32.04 -13.81 10.86
CA ALA A 41 -31.01 -14.60 11.52
C ALA A 41 -30.87 -14.22 13.00
N ARG A 42 -30.93 -12.93 13.33
CA ARG A 42 -30.94 -12.44 14.72
C ARG A 42 -32.13 -12.97 15.50
N ALA A 43 -33.34 -12.76 14.98
CA ALA A 43 -34.57 -13.24 15.62
C ALA A 43 -34.58 -14.77 15.78
N PHE A 44 -34.08 -15.51 14.79
CA PHE A 44 -33.98 -16.96 14.85
C PHE A 44 -32.98 -17.43 15.91
N CYS A 45 -31.81 -16.80 15.99
CA CYS A 45 -30.81 -17.16 16.99
C CYS A 45 -31.24 -16.79 18.42
N ASP A 46 -31.93 -15.66 18.59
CA ASP A 46 -32.50 -15.26 19.87
C ASP A 46 -33.55 -16.28 20.35
N LEU A 47 -34.29 -16.90 19.43
CA LEU A 47 -35.28 -17.95 19.74
C LEU A 47 -34.65 -19.30 20.09
N GLU A 48 -33.70 -19.79 19.31
CA GLU A 48 -33.15 -21.15 19.50
C GLU A 48 -31.99 -21.22 20.51
N TRP A 49 -31.16 -20.17 20.59
CA TRP A 49 -29.93 -20.15 21.40
C TRP A 49 -29.85 -18.96 22.37
N GLY A 50 -30.91 -18.15 22.47
CA GLY A 50 -31.03 -17.05 23.42
C GLY A 50 -30.25 -15.79 23.06
N SER A 51 -29.39 -15.84 22.05
CA SER A 51 -28.73 -14.66 21.48
C SER A 51 -28.13 -14.94 20.11
N TYR A 52 -28.04 -13.91 19.27
CA TYR A 52 -27.34 -13.97 17.98
C TYR A 52 -25.89 -14.50 18.06
N PRO A 53 -25.00 -14.01 18.95
CA PRO A 53 -23.64 -14.52 19.05
C PRO A 53 -23.58 -16.00 19.47
N ALA A 54 -24.46 -16.44 20.37
CA ALA A 54 -24.49 -17.83 20.81
C ALA A 54 -24.84 -18.80 19.66
N GLY A 55 -25.80 -18.42 18.81
CA GLY A 55 -26.13 -19.22 17.62
C GLY A 55 -24.96 -19.32 16.63
N LEU A 56 -24.23 -18.23 16.41
CA LEU A 56 -23.05 -18.22 15.54
C LEU A 56 -21.87 -19.00 16.12
N ASP A 57 -21.67 -18.98 17.44
CA ASP A 57 -20.64 -19.77 18.10
C ASP A 57 -20.87 -21.29 17.94
N ILE A 58 -22.13 -21.73 18.02
CA ILE A 58 -22.49 -23.13 17.81
C ILE A 58 -22.27 -23.51 16.34
N LEU A 59 -22.66 -22.64 15.41
CA LEU A 59 -22.41 -22.84 14.00
C LEU A 59 -20.91 -22.90 13.68
N ALA A 60 -20.10 -22.01 14.26
CA ALA A 60 -18.65 -21.99 14.09
C ALA A 60 -18.00 -23.30 14.59
N ARG A 61 -18.46 -23.85 15.72
CA ARG A 61 -18.02 -25.16 16.21
C ARG A 61 -18.40 -26.30 15.28
N ARG A 62 -19.57 -26.23 14.61
CA ARG A 62 -19.97 -27.22 13.60
C ARG A 62 -19.03 -27.18 12.39
N TRP A 63 -18.68 -25.98 11.92
CA TRP A 63 -17.72 -25.79 10.82
C TRP A 63 -16.33 -26.33 11.17
N ALA A 64 -15.84 -26.06 12.38
CA ALA A 64 -14.55 -26.58 12.86
C ALA A 64 -14.50 -28.12 12.97
N ARG A 65 -15.67 -28.79 13.03
CA ARG A 65 -15.79 -30.26 13.08
C ARG A 65 -16.03 -30.91 11.72
N ARG A 66 -16.42 -30.16 10.68
CA ARG A 66 -16.58 -30.70 9.31
C ARG A 66 -15.20 -31.10 8.79
N THR A 67 -15.04 -32.35 8.36
CA THR A 67 -13.82 -32.87 7.73
C THR A 67 -13.65 -32.22 6.35
N GLY A 68 -12.78 -31.21 6.27
CA GLY A 68 -12.45 -30.43 5.08
C GLY A 68 -11.39 -29.39 5.44
N ASP A 69 -10.62 -28.94 4.46
CA ASP A 69 -9.39 -28.13 4.58
C ASP A 69 -9.36 -27.23 5.83
N GLY A 70 -8.52 -27.60 6.81
CA GLY A 70 -8.57 -27.02 8.17
C GLY A 70 -8.38 -25.51 8.20
N ALA A 71 -7.71 -24.95 7.19
CA ALA A 71 -7.57 -23.51 7.02
C ALA A 71 -8.89 -22.82 6.64
N GLU A 72 -9.66 -23.39 5.71
CA GLU A 72 -10.95 -22.84 5.27
C GLU A 72 -11.99 -22.91 6.39
N ALA A 73 -12.06 -24.06 7.07
CA ALA A 73 -12.93 -24.22 8.24
C ALA A 73 -12.58 -23.23 9.38
N ALA A 74 -11.29 -23.01 9.63
CA ALA A 74 -10.84 -22.03 10.62
C ALA A 74 -11.16 -20.59 10.22
N MET A 75 -10.97 -20.22 8.95
CA MET A 75 -11.34 -18.89 8.45
C MET A 75 -12.84 -18.64 8.53
N GLN A 76 -13.66 -19.64 8.19
CA GLN A 76 -15.11 -19.53 8.30
C GLN A 76 -15.58 -19.39 9.75
N ALA A 77 -14.98 -20.15 10.67
CA ALA A 77 -15.25 -20.00 12.11
C ALA A 77 -14.89 -18.60 12.63
N LEU A 78 -13.73 -18.06 12.24
CA LEU A 78 -13.33 -16.69 12.60
C LEU A 78 -14.32 -15.65 12.07
N ARG A 79 -14.77 -15.80 10.81
CA ARG A 79 -15.77 -14.92 10.18
C ARG A 79 -17.09 -14.93 10.95
N LEU A 80 -17.54 -16.10 11.41
CA LEU A 80 -18.75 -16.23 12.23
C LEU A 80 -18.60 -15.60 13.61
N HIS A 81 -17.44 -15.73 14.26
CA HIS A 81 -17.16 -15.06 15.54
C HIS A 81 -17.13 -13.53 15.39
N GLU A 82 -16.55 -13.01 14.31
CA GLU A 82 -16.58 -11.57 14.02
C GLU A 82 -18.01 -11.06 13.80
N GLU A 83 -18.83 -11.81 13.06
CA GLU A 83 -20.24 -11.50 12.84
C GLU A 83 -21.03 -11.48 14.17
N GLY A 84 -20.77 -12.43 15.07
CA GLY A 84 -21.38 -12.46 16.40
C GLY A 84 -20.97 -11.26 17.26
N ALA A 85 -19.70 -10.88 17.23
CA ALA A 85 -19.21 -9.71 17.95
C ALA A 85 -19.72 -8.38 17.36
N LYS A 86 -19.93 -8.32 16.04
CA LYS A 86 -20.34 -7.12 15.31
C LYS A 86 -21.38 -7.48 14.23
N PRO A 87 -22.67 -7.57 14.57
CA PRO A 87 -23.73 -7.91 13.61
C PRO A 87 -23.64 -7.09 12.32
N GLY A 88 -23.77 -7.77 11.19
CA GLY A 88 -23.62 -7.23 9.83
C GLY A 88 -22.18 -7.05 9.35
N ALA A 89 -21.16 -7.58 10.04
CA ALA A 89 -19.76 -7.50 9.59
C ALA A 89 -19.56 -8.19 8.25
N ILE A 90 -20.17 -9.36 8.06
CA ILE A 90 -20.16 -10.11 6.81
C ILE A 90 -20.80 -9.29 5.69
N ILE A 91 -21.99 -8.73 5.93
CA ILE A 91 -22.71 -7.90 4.96
C ILE A 91 -21.87 -6.68 4.56
N ARG A 92 -21.29 -5.96 5.54
CA ARG A 92 -20.40 -4.82 5.27
C ARG A 92 -19.18 -5.23 4.44
N ALA A 93 -18.58 -6.38 4.73
CA ALA A 93 -17.45 -6.90 3.96
C ALA A 93 -17.86 -7.23 2.52
N VAL A 94 -19.02 -7.85 2.31
CA VAL A 94 -19.58 -8.15 0.98
C VAL A 94 -19.86 -6.86 0.20
N ARG A 95 -20.52 -5.86 0.81
CA ARG A 95 -20.78 -4.57 0.17
C ARG A 95 -19.50 -3.83 -0.18
N LEU A 96 -18.52 -3.81 0.73
CA LEU A 96 -17.22 -3.18 0.48
C LEU A 96 -16.46 -3.89 -0.66
N ARG A 97 -16.53 -5.22 -0.72
CA ARG A 97 -15.97 -6.00 -1.83
C ARG A 97 -16.62 -5.60 -3.16
N ARG A 98 -17.96 -5.53 -3.22
CA ARG A 98 -18.68 -5.10 -4.43
C ARG A 98 -18.34 -3.68 -4.83
N LEU A 99 -18.28 -2.74 -3.89
CA LEU A 99 -17.87 -1.36 -4.18
C LEU A 99 -16.46 -1.29 -4.76
N ARG A 100 -15.52 -2.11 -4.25
CA ARG A 100 -14.17 -2.22 -4.81
C ARG A 100 -14.18 -2.83 -6.21
N GLU A 101 -14.99 -3.85 -6.44
CA GLU A 101 -15.17 -4.48 -7.75
C GLU A 101 -15.77 -3.49 -8.76
N LEU A 102 -16.81 -2.74 -8.39
CA LEU A 102 -17.40 -1.66 -9.20
C LEU A 102 -16.37 -0.56 -9.49
N SER A 103 -15.66 -0.09 -8.47
CA SER A 103 -14.61 0.92 -8.67
C SER A 103 -13.50 0.41 -9.61
N ARG A 104 -13.15 -0.88 -9.52
CA ARG A 104 -12.19 -1.52 -10.41
C ARG A 104 -12.74 -1.63 -11.84
N MET A 105 -14.03 -1.92 -12.01
CA MET A 105 -14.69 -1.91 -13.32
C MET A 105 -14.69 -0.51 -13.93
N ASP A 106 -15.03 0.52 -13.16
CA ASP A 106 -14.99 1.93 -13.59
C ASP A 106 -13.56 2.33 -14.00
N GLU A 107 -12.56 2.00 -13.19
CA GLU A 107 -11.15 2.24 -13.53
C GLU A 107 -10.76 1.52 -14.83
N ARG A 108 -11.21 0.27 -15.02
CA ARG A 108 -10.93 -0.54 -16.22
C ARG A 108 -11.56 0.09 -17.45
N GLU A 109 -12.81 0.50 -17.37
CA GLU A 109 -13.53 1.15 -18.46
C GLU A 109 -12.90 2.49 -18.83
N MET A 110 -12.53 3.31 -17.83
CA MET A 110 -11.82 4.56 -18.05
C MET A 110 -10.47 4.35 -18.74
N LEU A 111 -9.73 3.29 -18.36
CA LEU A 111 -8.46 2.96 -18.96
C LEU A 111 -8.62 2.51 -20.42
N ILE A 112 -9.59 1.62 -20.69
CA ILE A 112 -9.90 1.16 -22.05
C ILE A 112 -10.36 2.34 -22.91
N ALA A 113 -11.22 3.22 -22.42
CA ALA A 113 -11.67 4.42 -23.13
C ALA A 113 -10.51 5.35 -23.48
N ARG A 114 -9.51 5.49 -22.59
CA ARG A 114 -8.32 6.31 -22.84
C ARG A 114 -7.40 5.73 -23.92
N HIS A 115 -7.20 4.41 -23.91
CA HIS A 115 -6.26 3.73 -24.82
C HIS A 115 -6.93 3.19 -26.09
N GLY A 116 -8.26 3.17 -26.15
CA GLY A 116 -9.08 2.73 -27.29
C GLY A 116 -9.47 1.25 -27.24
N SER A 117 -8.63 0.37 -26.69
CA SER A 117 -8.92 -1.07 -26.56
C SER A 117 -8.08 -1.73 -25.46
N VAL A 118 -8.47 -2.94 -25.05
CA VAL A 118 -7.65 -3.78 -24.14
C VAL A 118 -6.29 -4.09 -24.77
N GLU A 119 -6.26 -4.42 -26.06
CA GLU A 119 -5.02 -4.70 -26.80
C GLU A 119 -4.07 -3.49 -26.78
N ALA A 120 -4.60 -2.27 -26.93
CA ALA A 120 -3.81 -1.05 -26.88
C ALA A 120 -3.25 -0.77 -25.48
N VAL A 121 -3.97 -1.15 -24.42
CA VAL A 121 -3.43 -1.09 -23.04
C VAL A 121 -2.30 -2.10 -22.87
N LEU A 122 -2.44 -3.32 -23.39
CA LEU A 122 -1.43 -4.38 -23.19
C LEU A 122 -0.18 -4.24 -24.09
N ARG A 123 -0.28 -3.51 -25.20
CA ARG A 123 0.87 -3.27 -26.10
C ARG A 123 1.96 -2.46 -25.39
N PRO A 124 3.26 -2.72 -25.66
CA PRO A 124 4.34 -1.85 -25.22
C PRO A 124 4.05 -0.38 -25.56
N THR A 125 4.29 0.49 -24.60
CA THR A 125 4.29 1.94 -24.77
C THR A 125 5.55 2.39 -25.50
N GLU A 126 5.56 3.62 -26.04
CA GLU A 126 6.76 4.20 -26.70
C GLU A 126 8.01 4.14 -25.81
N PHE A 127 7.84 4.29 -24.50
CA PHE A 127 8.95 4.17 -23.54
C PHE A 127 9.44 2.71 -23.40
N GLU A 128 8.52 1.75 -23.42
CA GLU A 128 8.83 0.32 -23.36
C GLU A 128 9.48 -0.18 -24.66
N GLU A 129 9.06 0.35 -25.82
CA GLU A 129 9.59 -0.02 -27.14
C GLU A 129 11.10 0.22 -27.25
N ILE A 130 11.64 1.26 -26.59
CA ILE A 130 13.09 1.52 -26.51
C ILE A 130 13.83 0.31 -25.93
N PHE A 131 13.30 -0.28 -24.85
CA PHE A 131 13.92 -1.41 -24.19
C PHE A 131 13.65 -2.72 -24.92
N VAL A 132 12.45 -2.89 -25.48
CA VAL A 132 12.12 -4.06 -26.31
C VAL A 132 13.10 -4.15 -27.48
N ALA A 133 13.28 -3.05 -28.23
CA ALA A 133 14.23 -2.98 -29.33
C ALA A 133 15.69 -3.23 -28.88
N ALA A 134 16.09 -2.69 -27.72
CA ALA A 134 17.42 -2.92 -27.18
C ALA A 134 17.68 -4.38 -26.77
N GLY A 135 16.63 -5.11 -26.40
CA GLY A 135 16.71 -6.52 -26.04
C GLY A 135 16.71 -7.47 -27.25
N GLU A 136 16.41 -6.99 -28.46
CA GLU A 136 16.38 -7.82 -29.66
C GLU A 136 17.78 -8.37 -29.96
N GLY A 137 17.89 -9.70 -30.10
CA GLY A 137 19.17 -10.38 -30.34
C GLY A 137 20.07 -10.56 -29.11
N CYS A 138 19.58 -10.28 -27.90
CA CYS A 138 20.29 -10.62 -26.67
C CYS A 138 20.08 -12.09 -26.27
N ASP A 139 21.12 -12.91 -26.40
CA ASP A 139 21.04 -14.35 -26.08
C ASP A 139 21.31 -14.67 -24.60
N THR A 140 21.74 -13.69 -23.80
CA THR A 140 22.07 -13.89 -22.38
C THR A 140 21.50 -12.79 -21.50
N ALA A 141 21.23 -13.11 -20.22
CA ALA A 141 20.74 -12.13 -19.25
C ALA A 141 21.73 -10.97 -19.05
N ALA A 142 23.03 -11.24 -19.05
CA ALA A 142 24.06 -10.21 -18.92
C ALA A 142 24.11 -9.27 -20.13
N ALA A 143 23.97 -9.81 -21.36
CA ALA A 143 23.89 -9.00 -22.57
C ALA A 143 22.62 -8.13 -22.57
N LEU A 144 21.48 -8.70 -22.16
CA LEU A 144 20.23 -7.97 -22.03
C LEU A 144 20.34 -6.83 -21.02
N ASP A 145 20.94 -7.09 -19.85
CA ASP A 145 21.14 -6.08 -18.82
C ASP A 145 22.01 -4.92 -19.32
N ALA A 146 23.10 -5.23 -20.02
CA ALA A 146 23.99 -4.22 -20.60
C ALA A 146 23.30 -3.40 -21.71
N ALA A 147 22.56 -4.06 -22.60
CA ALA A 147 21.83 -3.39 -23.69
C ALA A 147 20.74 -2.45 -23.17
N VAL A 148 19.96 -2.90 -22.18
CA VAL A 148 18.93 -2.09 -21.51
C VAL A 148 19.52 -0.87 -20.79
N ALA A 149 20.66 -1.05 -20.11
CA ALA A 149 21.35 0.06 -19.45
C ALA A 149 21.90 1.09 -20.45
N ALA A 150 22.31 0.64 -21.65
CA ALA A 150 22.80 1.52 -22.72
C ALA A 150 21.66 2.23 -23.48
N ALA A 151 20.49 1.62 -23.59
CA ALA A 151 19.36 2.13 -24.37
C ALA A 151 18.73 3.40 -23.79
N HIS A 152 18.75 3.56 -22.46
CA HIS A 152 18.24 4.75 -21.79
C HIS A 152 19.07 5.08 -20.54
N PRO A 153 19.42 6.37 -20.31
CA PRO A 153 20.17 6.76 -19.12
C PRO A 153 19.53 6.24 -17.82
N MET A 154 20.36 5.73 -16.91
CA MET A 154 19.92 5.37 -15.56
C MET A 154 19.52 6.64 -14.78
N PRO A 155 18.45 6.60 -13.97
CA PRO A 155 18.01 7.77 -13.19
C PRO A 155 19.15 8.29 -12.33
N ALA A 156 19.42 9.60 -12.35
CA ALA A 156 20.60 10.16 -11.70
C ALA A 156 20.48 10.28 -10.17
N SER A 157 19.25 10.34 -9.64
CA SER A 157 18.93 10.50 -8.21
C SER A 157 18.05 9.36 -7.69
N VAL A 158 17.91 9.29 -6.36
CA VAL A 158 17.01 8.34 -5.69
C VAL A 158 15.55 8.68 -6.00
N GLU A 159 15.18 9.96 -5.97
CA GLU A 159 13.86 10.45 -6.39
C GLU A 159 13.52 10.01 -7.83
N ALA A 160 14.41 10.24 -8.80
CA ALA A 160 14.17 9.85 -10.20
C ALA A 160 14.06 8.33 -10.36
N ALA A 161 14.84 7.55 -9.59
CA ALA A 161 14.73 6.09 -9.60
C ALA A 161 13.39 5.62 -9.01
N ARG A 162 12.91 6.25 -7.93
CA ARG A 162 11.59 6.00 -7.34
C ARG A 162 10.47 6.33 -8.31
N GLU A 163 10.51 7.49 -8.97
CA GLU A 163 9.50 7.87 -9.95
C GLU A 163 9.42 6.88 -11.11
N GLU A 164 10.57 6.43 -11.62
CA GLU A 164 10.60 5.41 -12.66
C GLU A 164 10.06 4.05 -12.14
N CYS A 165 10.39 3.62 -10.93
CA CYS A 165 9.79 2.43 -10.32
C CYS A 165 8.27 2.54 -10.15
N LEU A 166 7.76 3.67 -9.65
CA LEU A 166 6.33 3.90 -9.52
C LEU A 166 5.61 3.90 -10.88
N ARG A 167 6.28 4.36 -11.94
CA ARG A 167 5.77 4.26 -13.31
C ARG A 167 5.65 2.80 -13.74
N TRP A 168 6.64 1.96 -13.46
CA TRP A 168 6.59 0.53 -13.75
C TRP A 168 5.49 -0.20 -12.95
N ASP A 169 5.30 0.16 -11.68
CA ASP A 169 4.24 -0.41 -10.85
C ASP A 169 2.85 0.01 -11.34
N ALA A 170 2.68 1.29 -11.69
CA ALA A 170 1.45 1.79 -12.28
C ALA A 170 1.16 1.10 -13.62
N ARG A 171 2.19 0.83 -14.42
CA ARG A 171 2.09 0.12 -15.69
C ARG A 171 1.60 -1.31 -15.51
N LEU A 172 2.18 -2.07 -14.57
CA LEU A 172 1.72 -3.41 -14.24
C LEU A 172 0.28 -3.42 -13.74
N ARG A 173 -0.07 -2.49 -12.84
CA ARG A 173 -1.45 -2.34 -12.36
C ARG A 173 -2.43 -2.10 -13.51
N GLN A 174 -2.06 -1.25 -14.48
CA GLN A 174 -2.89 -0.99 -15.66
C GLN A 174 -3.09 -2.26 -16.50
N MET A 175 -2.06 -3.07 -16.70
CA MET A 175 -2.18 -4.34 -17.40
C MET A 175 -3.07 -5.30 -16.61
N GLU A 176 -2.85 -5.47 -15.30
CA GLU A 176 -3.63 -6.34 -14.40
C GLU A 176 -5.11 -5.95 -14.33
N LEU A 177 -5.41 -4.66 -14.54
CA LEU A 177 -6.77 -4.15 -14.54
C LEU A 177 -7.56 -4.62 -15.76
N VAL A 178 -6.90 -4.79 -16.90
CA VAL A 178 -7.55 -5.16 -18.18
C VAL A 178 -7.37 -6.63 -18.54
N SER A 179 -6.40 -7.33 -17.96
CA SER A 179 -6.17 -8.76 -18.15
C SER A 179 -7.29 -9.61 -17.58
N ASP A 180 -7.56 -10.74 -18.24
CA ASP A 180 -8.53 -11.72 -17.77
C ASP A 180 -8.05 -12.39 -16.47
N THR A 181 -8.95 -12.46 -15.49
CA THR A 181 -8.68 -13.06 -14.17
C THR A 181 -8.41 -14.56 -14.20
N GLU A 182 -8.76 -15.23 -15.30
CA GLU A 182 -8.52 -16.67 -15.52
C GLU A 182 -7.15 -16.96 -16.14
N THR A 183 -6.44 -15.93 -16.61
CA THR A 183 -5.14 -16.06 -17.24
C THR A 183 -3.99 -15.73 -16.28
N LEU A 184 -2.77 -16.16 -16.63
CA LEU A 184 -1.58 -15.77 -15.88
C LEU A 184 -1.49 -14.23 -15.81
N PRO A 185 -1.05 -13.68 -14.67
CA PRO A 185 -0.95 -12.23 -14.51
C PRO A 185 -0.04 -11.65 -15.61
N PRO A 186 -0.39 -10.46 -16.13
CA PRO A 186 0.38 -9.84 -17.19
C PRO A 186 1.79 -9.56 -16.71
N ALA A 187 2.78 -9.91 -17.54
CA ALA A 187 4.18 -9.68 -17.27
C ALA A 187 4.74 -8.63 -18.24
N LEU A 188 5.67 -7.80 -17.74
CA LEU A 188 6.44 -6.90 -18.60
C LEU A 188 7.29 -7.72 -19.58
N PRO A 189 7.54 -7.21 -20.81
CA PRO A 189 8.53 -7.79 -21.71
C PRO A 189 9.89 -7.97 -21.00
N PRO A 190 10.68 -9.01 -21.33
CA PRO A 190 11.91 -9.34 -20.60
C PRO A 190 12.88 -8.16 -20.42
N ALA A 191 13.06 -7.34 -21.46
CA ALA A 191 13.91 -6.15 -21.41
C ALA A 191 13.37 -5.05 -20.46
N CYS A 192 12.05 -4.83 -20.45
CA CYS A 192 11.40 -3.90 -19.53
C CYS A 192 11.48 -4.40 -18.09
N ALA A 193 11.30 -5.71 -17.88
CA ALA A 193 11.48 -6.34 -16.57
C ALA A 193 12.94 -6.19 -16.08
N ALA A 194 13.92 -6.35 -16.97
CA ALA A 194 15.33 -6.09 -16.67
C ALA A 194 15.56 -4.63 -16.26
N ARG A 195 15.02 -3.67 -17.02
CA ARG A 195 15.10 -2.24 -16.67
C ARG A 195 14.53 -1.96 -15.29
N ARG A 196 13.31 -2.44 -15.01
CA ARG A 196 12.65 -2.28 -13.71
C ARG A 196 13.54 -2.81 -12.58
N ARG A 197 14.13 -4.00 -12.72
CA ARG A 197 15.04 -4.57 -11.72
C ARG A 197 16.29 -3.71 -11.51
N GLN A 198 16.90 -3.20 -12.58
CA GLN A 198 18.08 -2.32 -12.48
C GLN A 198 17.75 -1.01 -11.77
N VAL A 199 16.60 -0.41 -12.07
CA VAL A 199 16.14 0.85 -11.45
C VAL A 199 15.76 0.61 -10.00
N GLU A 200 15.06 -0.48 -9.67
CA GLU A 200 14.73 -0.85 -8.29
C GLU A 200 15.98 -1.13 -7.47
N ALA A 201 17.00 -1.77 -8.06
CA ALA A 201 18.30 -1.94 -7.40
C ALA A 201 19.02 -0.59 -7.19
N ALA A 202 18.94 0.32 -8.16
CA ALA A 202 19.50 1.67 -8.02
C ALA A 202 18.78 2.50 -6.94
N TRP A 203 17.44 2.37 -6.85
CA TRP A 203 16.62 2.96 -5.80
C TRP A 203 16.93 2.36 -4.43
N GLY A 204 16.96 1.03 -4.33
CA GLY A 204 17.09 0.30 -3.08
C GLY A 204 18.48 0.40 -2.45
N ARG A 205 19.56 0.39 -3.26
CA ARG A 205 20.95 0.31 -2.77
C ARG A 205 22.02 1.01 -3.61
N GLY A 206 21.76 1.30 -4.89
CA GLY A 206 22.80 1.74 -5.83
C GLY A 206 23.18 3.22 -5.75
N ARG A 207 22.45 4.04 -4.99
CA ARG A 207 22.68 5.50 -4.90
C ARG A 207 22.58 6.02 -3.47
N PRO A 208 23.42 6.98 -3.04
CA PRO A 208 23.31 7.58 -1.71
C PRO A 208 22.06 8.47 -1.60
N ALA A 209 21.31 8.35 -0.51
CA ALA A 209 20.25 9.31 -0.19
C ALA A 209 20.88 10.60 0.36
N VAL A 210 20.81 11.67 -0.42
CA VAL A 210 21.47 12.96 -0.11
C VAL A 210 20.52 13.99 0.48
N THR A 211 19.22 13.76 0.38
CA THR A 211 18.18 14.62 0.97
C THR A 211 17.35 13.87 2.00
N ILE A 212 16.64 14.62 2.86
CA ILE A 212 15.66 14.06 3.80
C ILE A 212 14.55 13.32 3.03
N ALA A 213 14.12 13.86 1.89
CA ALA A 213 13.09 13.24 1.05
C ALA A 213 13.55 11.88 0.48
N ASP A 214 14.80 11.78 0.00
CA ASP A 214 15.38 10.52 -0.48
C ASP A 214 15.42 9.47 0.65
N PHE A 215 15.82 9.89 1.85
CA PHE A 215 15.89 9.02 3.02
C PHE A 215 14.51 8.53 3.45
N SER A 216 13.52 9.42 3.56
CA SER A 216 12.13 9.06 3.89
C SER A 216 11.53 8.09 2.87
N ALA A 217 11.73 8.35 1.58
CA ALA A 217 11.23 7.48 0.52
C ALA A 217 11.86 6.08 0.57
N ARG A 218 13.15 5.98 0.90
CA ARG A 218 13.84 4.70 1.05
C ARG A 218 13.45 3.97 2.32
N LEU A 219 13.17 4.70 3.41
CA LEU A 219 12.63 4.13 4.65
C LEU A 219 11.27 3.48 4.40
N GLU A 220 10.36 4.16 3.69
CA GLU A 220 9.06 3.61 3.29
C GLU A 220 9.24 2.33 2.45
N PHE A 221 10.12 2.37 1.44
CA PHE A 221 10.40 1.23 0.58
C PHE A 221 10.78 -0.04 1.35
N TRP A 222 11.70 0.09 2.31
CA TRP A 222 12.17 -1.04 3.12
C TRP A 222 11.20 -1.44 4.23
N SER A 223 10.41 -0.50 4.77
CA SER A 223 9.39 -0.82 5.79
C SER A 223 8.31 -1.75 5.27
N GLY A 224 7.96 -1.67 3.98
CA GLY A 224 6.95 -2.52 3.36
C GLY A 224 7.44 -3.86 2.84
N ARG A 225 8.77 -4.01 2.65
CA ARG A 225 9.38 -5.22 2.05
C ARG A 225 10.09 -6.13 3.06
N GLY A 226 10.23 -5.66 4.31
CA GLY A 226 11.03 -6.36 5.32
C GLY A 226 12.53 -6.21 5.04
N GLY A 227 13.32 -6.29 6.12
CA GLY A 227 14.78 -6.18 6.09
C GLY A 227 15.43 -7.36 6.81
N ASP A 228 14.81 -8.53 6.73
CA ASP A 228 15.11 -9.69 7.58
C ASP A 228 16.52 -10.24 7.37
N ASP A 229 17.17 -9.93 6.23
CA ASP A 229 18.57 -10.25 5.95
C ASP A 229 19.56 -9.14 6.39
N CYS A 230 19.08 -8.14 7.12
CA CYS A 230 19.82 -6.93 7.52
C CYS A 230 20.35 -6.05 6.36
N SER A 231 20.07 -6.40 5.10
CA SER A 231 20.57 -5.63 3.95
C SER A 231 19.90 -4.26 3.85
N GLY A 232 18.58 -4.20 4.00
CA GLY A 232 17.80 -2.96 4.00
C GLY A 232 18.16 -2.00 5.14
N TYR A 233 18.29 -2.52 6.37
CA TYR A 233 18.69 -1.72 7.53
C TYR A 233 20.13 -1.20 7.39
N GLY A 234 21.05 -2.01 6.87
CA GLY A 234 22.42 -1.58 6.60
C GLY A 234 22.50 -0.42 5.61
N ILE A 235 21.67 -0.44 4.56
CA ILE A 235 21.55 0.66 3.60
C ILE A 235 21.00 1.92 4.27
N LEU A 236 19.92 1.80 5.04
CA LEU A 236 19.34 2.95 5.76
C LEU A 236 20.33 3.57 6.75
N VAL A 237 21.14 2.76 7.45
CA VAL A 237 22.20 3.26 8.33
C VAL A 237 23.25 4.03 7.52
N ALA A 238 23.70 3.50 6.37
CA ALA A 238 24.67 4.17 5.52
C ALA A 238 24.12 5.49 4.96
N ASP A 239 22.86 5.53 4.56
CA ASP A 239 22.19 6.75 4.11
C ASP A 239 22.03 7.78 5.22
N PHE A 240 21.66 7.34 6.43
CA PHE A 240 21.58 8.23 7.58
C PHE A 240 22.96 8.82 7.92
N GLN A 241 24.04 8.03 7.81
CA GLN A 241 25.40 8.53 7.97
C GLN A 241 25.79 9.53 6.87
N ALA A 242 25.40 9.28 5.61
CA ALA A 242 25.65 10.22 4.51
C ALA A 242 24.87 11.52 4.69
N LEU A 243 23.59 11.43 5.04
CA LEU A 243 22.71 12.56 5.33
C LEU A 243 23.20 13.37 6.53
N SER A 244 23.54 12.71 7.64
CA SER A 244 24.08 13.39 8.84
C SER A 244 25.41 14.07 8.56
N LYS A 245 26.29 13.46 7.75
CA LYS A 245 27.51 14.12 7.27
C LYS A 245 27.18 15.33 6.42
N ALA A 246 26.28 15.24 5.45
CA ALA A 246 25.86 16.38 4.61
C ALA A 246 25.22 17.53 5.41
N LEU A 247 24.42 17.19 6.43
CA LEU A 247 23.83 18.15 7.37
C LEU A 247 24.88 18.78 8.29
N SER A 248 25.93 18.04 8.63
CA SER A 248 27.04 18.49 9.48
C SER A 248 28.13 19.24 8.69
N THR A 249 28.30 18.96 7.40
CA THR A 249 29.24 19.63 6.48
C THR A 249 28.64 20.84 5.77
N ARG A 250 27.35 21.13 5.98
CA ARG A 250 26.84 22.50 5.82
C ARG A 250 27.76 23.37 6.68
N ALA A 251 28.68 24.08 6.01
CA ALA A 251 29.62 25.04 6.59
C ALA A 251 28.96 25.76 7.76
N PRO A 252 29.67 26.06 8.88
CA PRO A 252 29.06 26.67 10.05
C PRO A 252 28.13 27.76 9.58
N GLY A 253 26.83 27.47 9.60
CA GLY A 253 25.87 28.30 8.88
C GLY A 253 26.10 29.71 9.35
N GLN A 254 26.10 30.70 8.43
CA GLN A 254 26.18 32.13 8.80
C GLN A 254 25.50 32.28 10.14
N SER A 255 26.26 32.66 11.16
CA SER A 255 25.77 32.63 12.53
C SER A 255 24.42 33.32 12.54
N THR A 256 23.49 32.93 13.41
CA THR A 256 22.25 33.69 13.56
C THR A 256 22.53 35.20 13.73
N LYS A 257 23.72 35.54 14.26
CA LYS A 257 24.33 36.88 14.24
C LYS A 257 24.56 37.46 12.82
N ASP A 258 25.23 36.73 11.94
CA ASP A 258 25.56 37.17 10.58
C ASP A 258 24.31 37.26 9.70
N ARG A 259 23.34 36.34 9.87
CA ARG A 259 22.05 36.40 9.16
C ARG A 259 21.21 37.60 9.63
N ALA A 260 21.17 37.87 10.93
CA ALA A 260 20.51 39.08 11.46
C ALA A 260 21.15 40.36 10.92
N ARG A 261 22.48 40.40 10.76
CA ARG A 261 23.20 41.52 10.17
C ARG A 261 22.87 41.69 8.69
N ALA A 262 22.94 40.62 7.90
CA ALA A 262 22.65 40.65 6.47
C ALA A 262 21.21 41.14 6.20
N LEU A 263 20.23 40.66 6.96
CA LEU A 263 18.84 41.11 6.84
C LEU A 263 18.66 42.59 7.21
N LYS A 264 19.37 43.08 8.24
CA LYS A 264 19.31 44.50 8.62
C LYS A 264 20.01 45.42 7.62
N GLN A 265 21.09 44.96 7.00
CA GLN A 265 21.80 45.70 5.95
C GLN A 265 21.00 45.74 4.65
N ALA A 266 20.37 44.64 4.27
CA ALA A 266 19.53 44.57 3.08
C ALA A 266 18.20 45.35 3.23
N ASN A 267 17.68 45.46 4.46
CA ASN A 267 16.41 46.15 4.75
C ASN A 267 16.52 47.07 5.98
N PRO A 268 17.11 48.27 5.83
CA PRO A 268 17.35 49.20 6.94
C PRO A 268 16.08 49.64 7.68
N GLU A 269 14.94 49.68 7.00
CA GLU A 269 13.63 50.07 7.51
C GLU A 269 12.93 48.99 8.34
N TRP A 270 13.42 47.75 8.30
CA TRP A 270 12.80 46.66 9.06
C TRP A 270 13.01 46.82 10.58
N SER A 271 11.92 46.61 11.32
CA SER A 271 11.94 46.57 12.78
C SER A 271 12.60 45.28 13.28
N LEU A 272 13.24 45.34 14.45
CA LEU A 272 13.91 44.18 15.06
C LEU A 272 12.96 43.01 15.33
N ALA A 273 11.68 43.30 15.57
CA ALA A 273 10.66 42.27 15.76
C ALA A 273 10.37 41.51 14.45
N ARG A 274 10.35 42.21 13.31
CA ARG A 274 10.16 41.60 11.99
C ARG A 274 11.34 40.71 11.60
N ILE A 275 12.57 41.18 11.83
CA ILE A 275 13.79 40.38 11.62
C ILE A 275 13.81 39.14 12.52
N GLY A 276 13.36 39.27 13.78
CA GLY A 276 13.24 38.14 14.70
C GLY A 276 12.23 37.10 14.23
N LYS A 277 11.07 37.54 13.72
CA LYS A 277 10.06 36.65 13.14
C LYS A 277 10.59 35.86 11.94
N GLU A 278 11.35 36.52 11.06
CA GLU A 278 11.93 35.90 9.86
C GLU A 278 13.02 34.86 10.19
N LEU A 279 13.75 35.08 11.29
CA LEU A 279 14.81 34.18 11.75
C LEU A 279 14.34 33.16 12.79
N GLY A 280 13.08 33.20 13.21
CA GLY A 280 12.55 32.34 14.27
C GLY A 280 13.16 32.58 15.66
N ILE A 281 13.62 33.81 15.96
CA ILE A 281 14.25 34.18 17.23
C ILE A 281 13.60 35.41 17.88
N SER A 282 13.78 35.57 19.20
CA SER A 282 13.18 36.69 19.94
C SER A 282 13.78 38.04 19.55
N ARG A 283 12.97 39.11 19.64
CA ARG A 283 13.42 40.50 19.41
C ARG A 283 14.67 40.85 20.24
N GLN A 284 14.71 40.40 21.49
CA GLN A 284 15.83 40.66 22.41
C GLN A 284 17.13 39.98 21.93
N ALA A 285 17.03 38.76 21.37
CA ALA A 285 18.16 38.06 20.79
C ALA A 285 18.72 38.80 19.56
N VAL A 286 17.85 39.28 18.66
CA VAL A 286 18.27 40.10 17.49
C VAL A 286 19.01 41.37 17.96
N HIS A 287 18.48 42.07 18.96
CA HIS A 287 19.13 43.26 19.52
C HIS A 287 20.52 42.94 20.11
N LYS A 288 20.67 41.83 20.83
CA LYS A 288 21.95 41.37 21.38
C LYS A 288 22.97 41.06 20.26
N HIS A 289 22.53 40.40 19.19
CA HIS A 289 23.38 40.05 18.06
C HIS A 289 23.89 41.27 17.27
N LEU A 290 23.04 42.29 17.08
CA LEU A 290 23.42 43.53 16.40
C LEU A 290 24.26 44.47 17.28
N LYS A 291 23.97 44.57 18.58
CA LYS A 291 24.72 45.43 19.52
C LYS A 291 26.14 44.93 19.78
N ALA A 292 26.36 43.61 19.73
CA ALA A 292 27.67 42.98 19.87
C ALA A 292 28.60 43.13 18.65
N SER A 293 28.26 43.97 17.67
CA SER A 293 29.17 44.32 16.55
C SER A 293 29.49 45.80 16.43
N THR A 294 29.09 46.62 17.41
CA THR A 294 29.38 48.06 17.49
C THR A 294 30.45 48.39 18.53
N LYS A 295 31.31 47.42 18.86
CA LYS A 295 32.54 47.61 19.64
C LYS A 295 33.73 47.20 18.79
#